data_AF-A0A365TPM0-F1
#
_entry.id   AF-A0A365TPM0-F1
#
_cell.length_a   1.000
_cell.length_b   1.000
_cell.length_c   1.000
_cell.angle_alpha   90.00
_cell.angle_beta   90.00
_cell.angle_gamma   90.00
#
_symmetry.space_group_name_H-M   'P 1'
#
loop_
_entity.id
_entity.type
_entity.pdbx_description
1 polymer ?
#
loop_
_entity_poly.entity_id
_entity_poly.type
_entity_poly.pdbx_seq_one_letter_code
_entity_poly.pdbx_strand_id
1 'polypeptide(L)'
;MSDASPPTPPKPPEEQGHWERRIETALWNSRFLVMLAVIPSLLGSLILFIVGTVDILKVVADVLGYYLLGGTQDIHDTLVPDIIIAVDIYLIAIVLLIFGLGVYRLFVSRIDQAEVRYPRHPFNVASLDQLKDKIARVVILAVIIEFFRAVVDIRFATPLDAIYLALSVLALAAAIYLMGLGHKGE
;
A
#
# COMPACT_ATOMS: atom_id res chain seq x y z
N MET A 1 -49.40 12.42 -22.14
CA MET A 1 -48.85 13.57 -21.41
C MET A 1 -49.09 13.32 -19.92
N SER A 2 -48.05 13.49 -19.10
CA SER A 2 -48.05 13.52 -17.63
C SER A 2 -48.41 12.23 -16.86
N ASP A 3 -47.43 11.67 -16.14
CA ASP A 3 -47.45 11.76 -14.67
C ASP A 3 -46.14 11.25 -14.08
N ALA A 4 -45.10 12.07 -14.20
CA ALA A 4 -43.94 11.98 -13.33
C ALA A 4 -44.23 12.90 -12.13
N SER A 5 -44.76 12.33 -11.05
CA SER A 5 -44.89 13.05 -9.78
C SER A 5 -43.50 13.50 -9.31
N PRO A 6 -43.32 14.76 -8.91
CA PRO A 6 -42.02 15.27 -8.49
C PRO A 6 -41.56 14.56 -7.20
N PRO A 7 -40.24 14.31 -7.05
CA PRO A 7 -39.71 13.68 -5.85
C PRO A 7 -39.97 14.56 -4.62
N THR A 8 -40.58 13.97 -3.58
CA THR A 8 -40.87 14.64 -2.32
C THR A 8 -39.59 15.17 -1.65
N PRO A 9 -39.62 16.42 -1.12
CA PRO A 9 -38.48 17.05 -0.47
C PRO A 9 -38.08 16.33 0.82
N PRO A 10 -36.80 16.41 1.22
CA PRO A 10 -36.30 15.73 2.42
C PRO A 10 -36.98 16.28 3.69
N LYS A 11 -37.34 15.35 4.58
CA LYS A 11 -38.08 15.61 5.82
C LYS A 11 -37.23 16.37 6.86
N PRO A 12 -37.85 17.25 7.68
CA PRO A 12 -37.16 18.06 8.68
C PRO A 12 -36.60 17.23 9.87
N PRO A 13 -35.68 17.82 10.67
CA PRO A 13 -34.80 17.11 11.61
C PRO A 13 -35.48 16.39 12.79
N GLU A 14 -36.76 16.63 13.02
CA GLU A 14 -37.50 16.09 14.18
C GLU A 14 -38.00 14.65 13.95
N GLU A 15 -38.02 14.15 12.70
CA GLU A 15 -38.43 12.78 12.35
C GLU A 15 -37.26 11.81 12.05
N GLN A 16 -36.02 12.16 12.43
CA GLN A 16 -34.87 11.28 12.18
C GLN A 16 -34.67 10.30 13.35
N GLY A 17 -34.70 9.00 13.04
CA GLY A 17 -34.63 7.95 14.04
C GLY A 17 -33.31 7.96 14.82
N HIS A 18 -33.32 7.53 16.08
CA HIS A 18 -32.10 7.37 16.91
C HIS A 18 -30.99 6.55 16.20
N TRP A 19 -31.39 5.67 15.29
CA TRP A 19 -30.51 4.88 14.43
C TRP A 19 -29.85 5.69 13.31
N GLU A 20 -30.56 6.63 12.68
CA GLU A 20 -29.98 7.52 11.67
C GLU A 20 -28.92 8.44 12.28
N ARG A 21 -29.20 9.05 13.43
CA ARG A 21 -28.21 9.86 14.16
C ARG A 21 -26.96 9.09 14.54
N ARG A 22 -27.09 7.80 14.93
CA ARG A 22 -25.94 6.94 15.24
C ARG A 22 -25.12 6.59 14.00
N ILE A 23 -25.78 6.32 12.87
CA ILE A 23 -25.12 6.02 11.60
C ILE A 23 -24.43 7.26 11.05
N GLU A 24 -25.07 8.43 11.14
CA GLU A 24 -24.49 9.71 10.75
C GLU A 24 -23.27 10.05 11.62
N THR A 25 -23.38 9.87 12.94
CA THR A 25 -22.24 10.03 13.86
C THR A 25 -21.12 9.03 13.55
N ALA A 26 -21.44 7.78 13.20
CA ALA A 26 -20.44 6.78 12.81
C ALA A 26 -19.78 7.10 11.46
N LEU A 27 -20.53 7.63 10.48
CA LEU A 27 -20.02 8.11 9.20
C LEU A 27 -19.07 9.30 9.41
N TRP A 28 -19.43 10.26 10.27
CA TRP A 28 -18.56 11.37 10.67
C TRP A 28 -17.31 10.88 11.42
N ASN A 29 -17.44 9.88 12.30
CA ASN A 29 -16.33 9.28 13.03
C ASN A 29 -15.40 8.44 12.12
N SER A 30 -15.87 8.00 10.95
CA SER A 30 -15.05 7.28 9.97
C SER A 30 -13.88 8.11 9.45
N ARG A 31 -14.05 9.44 9.32
CA ARG A 31 -12.96 10.36 8.93
C ARG A 31 -11.81 10.33 9.93
N PHE A 32 -12.11 10.27 11.22
CA PHE A 32 -11.10 10.23 12.28
C PHE A 32 -10.33 8.91 12.28
N LEU A 33 -11.04 7.79 12.07
CA LEU A 33 -10.44 6.46 11.95
C LEU A 33 -9.50 6.36 10.73
N VAL A 34 -9.91 6.94 9.60
CA VAL A 34 -9.07 7.01 8.39
C VAL A 34 -7.83 7.87 8.63
N MET A 35 -7.98 9.05 9.25
CA MET A 35 -6.83 9.91 9.59
C MET A 35 -5.83 9.21 10.52
N LEU A 36 -6.32 8.35 11.42
CA LEU A 36 -5.48 7.55 12.31
C LEU A 36 -4.59 6.54 11.56
N ALA A 37 -4.99 6.08 10.37
CA ALA A 37 -4.15 5.23 9.50
C ALA A 37 -3.26 6.05 8.55
N VAL A 38 -3.72 7.23 8.11
CA VAL A 38 -2.99 8.11 7.18
C VAL A 38 -1.78 8.77 7.84
N ILE A 39 -1.93 9.31 9.06
CA ILE A 39 -0.85 10.05 9.72
C ILE A 39 0.38 9.16 9.97
N PRO A 40 0.25 7.96 10.57
CA PRO A 40 1.40 7.08 10.79
C PRO A 40 2.03 6.57 9.49
N SER A 41 1.24 6.33 8.43
CA SER A 41 1.80 5.88 7.14
C SER A 41 2.60 6.98 6.45
N LEU A 42 2.13 8.23 6.49
CA LEU A 42 2.89 9.37 5.98
C LEU A 42 4.17 9.61 6.80
N LEU A 43 4.08 9.61 8.13
CA LEU A 43 5.25 9.76 9.00
C LEU A 43 6.26 8.62 8.82
N GLY A 44 5.78 7.38 8.77
CA GLY A 44 6.62 6.19 8.53
C GLY A 44 7.33 6.28 7.18
N SER A 45 6.62 6.68 6.11
CA SER A 45 7.24 6.90 4.81
C SER A 45 8.34 7.96 4.86
N LEU A 46 8.11 9.08 5.56
CA LEU A 46 9.09 10.15 5.68
C LEU A 46 10.35 9.69 6.43
N ILE A 47 10.18 8.96 7.55
CA ILE A 47 11.30 8.42 8.31
C ILE A 47 12.12 7.45 7.46
N LEU A 48 11.46 6.53 6.74
CA LEU A 48 12.15 5.57 5.88
C LEU A 48 12.83 6.24 4.68
N PHE A 49 12.26 7.31 4.12
CA PHE A 49 12.93 8.12 3.09
C PHE A 49 14.25 8.69 3.63
N ILE A 50 14.25 9.23 4.85
CA ILE A 50 15.45 9.77 5.48
C ILE A 50 16.48 8.65 5.72
N VAL A 51 16.07 7.54 6.30
CA VAL A 51 16.95 6.38 6.57
C VAL A 51 17.56 5.85 5.27
N GLY A 52 16.73 5.58 4.24
CA GLY A 52 17.19 5.12 2.94
C GLY A 52 18.14 6.11 2.26
N THR A 53 17.87 7.42 2.37
CA THR A 53 18.77 8.46 1.82
C THR A 53 20.14 8.39 2.48
N VAL A 54 20.17 8.31 3.82
CA VAL A 54 21.42 8.24 4.59
C VAL A 54 22.20 6.97 4.24
N ASP A 55 21.52 5.83 4.08
CA ASP A 55 22.19 4.57 3.77
C ASP A 55 22.78 4.56 2.35
N ILE A 56 22.08 5.10 1.35
CA ILE A 56 22.66 5.31 0.00
C ILE A 56 23.89 6.24 0.06
N LEU A 57 23.81 7.33 0.84
CA LEU A 57 24.94 8.26 0.97
C LEU A 57 26.17 7.61 1.63
N LYS A 58 25.98 6.73 2.62
CA LYS A 58 27.09 5.96 3.22
C LYS A 58 27.74 5.05 2.18
N VAL A 59 26.94 4.28 1.44
CA VAL A 59 27.46 3.39 0.39
C VAL A 59 28.26 4.19 -0.65
N VAL A 60 27.75 5.35 -1.08
CA VAL A 60 28.47 6.24 -2.00
C VAL A 60 29.77 6.75 -1.40
N ALA A 61 29.78 7.13 -0.12
CA ALA A 61 30.98 7.57 0.58
C ALA A 61 32.02 6.45 0.68
N ASP A 62 31.59 5.20 0.94
CA ASP A 62 32.47 4.04 1.03
C ASP A 62 33.12 3.71 -0.33
N VAL A 63 32.35 3.79 -1.44
CA VAL A 63 32.87 3.64 -2.81
C VAL A 63 33.89 4.72 -3.15
N LEU A 64 33.57 5.98 -2.83
CA LEU A 64 34.47 7.11 -3.04
C LEU A 64 35.76 6.95 -2.23
N GLY A 65 35.64 6.59 -0.95
CA GLY A 65 36.78 6.30 -0.08
C GLY A 65 37.68 5.23 -0.67
N TYR A 66 37.11 4.12 -1.15
CA TYR A 66 37.88 3.05 -1.77
C TYR A 66 38.64 3.48 -3.03
N TYR A 67 37.97 4.16 -3.95
CA TYR A 67 38.58 4.57 -5.22
C TYR A 67 39.62 5.67 -5.03
N LEU A 68 39.46 6.53 -4.02
CA LEU A 68 40.39 7.63 -3.72
C LEU A 68 41.56 7.24 -2.81
N LEU A 69 41.38 6.29 -1.89
CA LEU A 69 42.41 5.88 -0.91
C LEU A 69 43.13 4.55 -1.26
N GLY A 70 42.72 3.87 -2.33
CA GLY A 70 43.48 2.74 -2.90
C GLY A 70 43.39 1.45 -2.09
N GLY A 71 42.19 0.95 -1.81
CA GLY A 71 41.98 -0.35 -1.17
C GLY A 71 42.23 -1.53 -2.11
N THR A 72 42.76 -2.64 -1.60
CA THR A 72 43.17 -3.84 -2.38
C THR A 72 42.26 -5.06 -2.15
N GLN A 73 41.00 -4.87 -1.76
CA GLN A 73 40.06 -5.98 -1.52
C GLN A 73 38.80 -5.82 -2.37
N ASP A 74 38.26 -6.92 -2.88
CA ASP A 74 37.07 -6.98 -3.73
C ASP A 74 35.83 -6.44 -3.00
N ILE A 75 35.54 -5.16 -3.19
CA ILE A 75 34.39 -4.50 -2.55
C ILE A 75 33.05 -5.02 -3.08
N HIS A 76 33.03 -5.66 -4.25
CA HIS A 76 31.79 -6.15 -4.87
C HIS A 76 30.95 -7.07 -3.95
N ASP A 77 31.59 -7.89 -3.09
CA ASP A 77 30.90 -8.81 -2.18
C ASP A 77 30.15 -8.11 -1.02
N THR A 78 30.47 -6.85 -0.74
CA THR A 78 29.81 -6.05 0.32
C THR A 78 28.96 -4.92 -0.25
N LEU A 79 29.35 -4.35 -1.39
CA LEU A 79 28.59 -3.28 -2.06
C LEU A 79 27.20 -3.71 -2.51
N VAL A 80 27.10 -4.88 -3.16
CA VAL A 80 25.83 -5.30 -3.77
C VAL A 80 24.75 -5.54 -2.70
N PRO A 81 25.02 -6.27 -1.60
CA PRO A 81 24.06 -6.39 -0.49
C PRO A 81 23.62 -5.04 0.10
N ASP A 82 24.56 -4.14 0.38
CA ASP A 82 24.26 -2.84 1.01
C ASP A 82 23.36 -1.96 0.12
N ILE A 83 23.60 -1.95 -1.20
CA ILE A 83 22.73 -1.25 -2.16
C ILE A 83 21.33 -1.85 -2.15
N ILE A 84 21.19 -3.19 -2.15
CA ILE A 84 19.87 -3.82 -2.22
C ILE A 84 19.07 -3.55 -0.94
N ILE A 85 19.71 -3.57 0.23
CA ILE A 85 19.08 -3.22 1.51
C ILE A 85 18.61 -1.75 1.49
N ALA A 86 19.44 -0.83 1.01
CA ALA A 86 19.08 0.58 0.93
C ALA A 86 17.92 0.83 -0.05
N VAL A 87 17.89 0.13 -1.18
CA VAL A 87 16.81 0.21 -2.18
C VAL A 87 15.50 -0.37 -1.62
N ASP A 88 15.54 -1.48 -0.90
CA ASP A 88 14.35 -2.08 -0.26
C ASP A 88 13.68 -1.09 0.71
N ILE A 89 14.46 -0.44 1.57
CA ILE A 89 13.95 0.59 2.49
C ILE A 89 13.23 1.71 1.72
N TYR A 90 13.78 2.14 0.58
CA TYR A 90 13.14 3.12 -0.30
C TYR A 90 11.83 2.63 -0.92
N LEU A 91 11.78 1.37 -1.36
CA LEU A 91 10.57 0.78 -1.91
C LEU A 91 9.45 0.73 -0.86
N ILE A 92 9.76 0.32 0.36
CA ILE A 92 8.81 0.33 1.48
C ILE A 92 8.34 1.77 1.78
N ALA A 93 9.26 2.75 1.79
CA ALA A 93 8.91 4.16 1.99
C ALA A 93 7.91 4.66 0.93
N ILE A 94 8.15 4.36 -0.35
CA ILE A 94 7.25 4.72 -1.46
C ILE A 94 5.90 4.02 -1.33
N VAL A 95 5.88 2.72 -0.99
CA VAL A 95 4.63 1.98 -0.79
C VAL A 95 3.81 2.57 0.35
N LEU A 96 4.42 2.91 1.48
CA LEU A 96 3.75 3.58 2.60
C LEU A 96 3.23 4.97 2.23
N LEU A 97 3.99 5.73 1.43
CA LEU A 97 3.57 7.05 0.94
C LEU A 97 2.36 6.93 0.01
N ILE A 98 2.40 6.04 -0.97
CA ILE A 98 1.29 5.77 -1.90
C ILE A 98 0.07 5.25 -1.14
N PHE A 99 0.28 4.37 -0.16
CA PHE A 99 -0.79 3.84 0.68
C PHE A 99 -1.46 4.95 1.50
N GLY A 100 -0.69 5.75 2.25
CA GLY A 100 -1.22 6.84 3.07
C GLY A 100 -1.95 7.89 2.22
N LEU A 101 -1.36 8.31 1.11
CA LEU A 101 -2.00 9.24 0.17
C LEU A 101 -3.22 8.63 -0.55
N GLY A 102 -3.17 7.33 -0.85
CA GLY A 102 -4.25 6.58 -1.49
C GLY A 102 -5.47 6.47 -0.58
N VAL A 103 -5.27 6.11 0.69
CA VAL A 103 -6.32 6.06 1.71
C VAL A 103 -6.89 7.46 1.96
N TYR A 104 -6.04 8.49 2.06
CA TYR A 104 -6.49 9.88 2.18
C TYR A 104 -7.38 10.31 1.01
N ARG A 105 -6.94 10.08 -0.24
CA ARG A 105 -7.73 10.42 -1.43
C ARG A 105 -9.02 9.59 -1.52
N LEU A 106 -8.97 8.30 -1.20
CA LEU A 106 -10.12 7.41 -1.35
C LEU A 106 -11.22 7.73 -0.35
N PHE A 107 -10.87 7.96 0.91
CA PHE A 107 -11.83 8.12 1.99
C PHE A 107 -12.10 9.57 2.35
N VAL A 108 -11.12 10.47 2.29
CA VAL A 108 -11.36 11.89 2.64
C VAL A 108 -11.91 12.66 1.45
N SER A 109 -11.33 12.49 0.25
CA SER A 109 -11.75 13.25 -0.94
C SER A 109 -13.06 12.76 -1.58
N ARG A 110 -13.44 11.48 -1.43
CA ARG A 110 -14.76 11.01 -1.88
C ARG A 110 -15.90 11.49 -0.99
N ILE A 111 -15.66 11.70 0.31
CA ILE A 111 -16.70 12.20 1.22
C ILE A 111 -17.11 13.62 0.82
N ASP A 112 -16.16 14.51 0.50
CA ASP A 112 -16.48 15.88 0.05
C ASP A 112 -17.22 15.92 -1.30
N GLN A 113 -16.95 14.99 -2.23
CA GLN A 113 -17.61 14.96 -3.54
C GLN A 113 -18.98 14.28 -3.53
N ALA A 114 -19.24 13.39 -2.56
CA ALA A 114 -20.56 12.78 -2.38
C ALA A 114 -21.60 13.79 -1.85
N GLU A 115 -21.15 14.82 -1.13
CA GLU A 115 -22.01 15.84 -0.53
C GLU A 115 -22.50 16.90 -1.54
N VAL A 116 -21.80 17.08 -2.68
CA VAL A 116 -22.08 18.16 -3.65
C VAL A 116 -22.98 17.73 -4.83
N ARG A 117 -23.24 16.43 -5.07
CA ARG A 117 -23.94 16.03 -6.31
C ARG A 117 -25.24 15.22 -6.20
N TYR A 118 -25.45 14.22 -5.33
CA TYR A 118 -26.76 13.54 -5.29
C TYR A 118 -27.07 12.85 -3.95
N PRO A 119 -28.19 13.19 -3.28
CA PRO A 119 -28.81 12.34 -2.27
C PRO A 119 -29.63 11.26 -2.99
N ARG A 120 -29.48 9.99 -2.56
CA ARG A 120 -30.08 8.73 -3.07
C ARG A 120 -29.16 7.93 -4.01
N HIS A 121 -28.50 6.89 -3.49
CA HIS A 121 -29.06 5.53 -3.53
C HIS A 121 -28.22 4.56 -2.66
N PRO A 122 -28.83 3.51 -2.08
CA PRO A 122 -28.23 2.59 -1.12
C PRO A 122 -27.43 1.49 -1.81
N PHE A 123 -26.34 1.06 -1.18
CA PHE A 123 -25.61 -0.20 -1.45
C PHE A 123 -25.21 -0.44 -2.92
N ASN A 124 -24.14 0.23 -3.34
CA ASN A 124 -23.43 -0.09 -4.58
C ASN A 124 -22.50 -1.31 -4.37
N VAL A 125 -23.07 -2.51 -4.45
CA VAL A 125 -22.41 -3.83 -4.24
C VAL A 125 -21.33 -4.14 -5.30
N ALA A 126 -21.21 -3.35 -6.37
CA ALA A 126 -20.13 -3.48 -7.35
C ALA A 126 -18.78 -2.83 -6.93
N SER A 127 -18.77 -2.02 -5.86
CA SER A 127 -17.58 -1.24 -5.47
C SER A 127 -16.70 -1.89 -4.39
N LEU A 128 -17.23 -2.85 -3.64
CA LEU A 128 -16.44 -3.57 -2.64
C LEU A 128 -15.52 -4.61 -3.26
N ASP A 129 -15.93 -5.31 -4.32
CA ASP A 129 -15.02 -6.20 -5.07
C ASP A 129 -13.91 -5.40 -5.78
N GLN A 130 -14.25 -4.26 -6.39
CA GLN A 130 -13.23 -3.37 -6.97
C GLN A 130 -12.25 -2.81 -5.93
N LEU A 131 -12.67 -2.64 -4.68
CA LEU A 131 -11.80 -2.20 -3.60
C LEU A 131 -10.97 -3.37 -3.05
N LYS A 132 -11.57 -4.56 -2.92
CA LYS A 132 -10.91 -5.81 -2.54
C LYS A 132 -9.81 -6.18 -3.53
N ASP A 133 -10.04 -6.04 -4.83
CA ASP A 133 -9.03 -6.28 -5.86
C ASP A 133 -7.87 -5.29 -5.83
N LYS A 134 -8.16 -4.02 -5.54
CA LYS A 134 -7.12 -2.99 -5.39
C LYS A 134 -6.29 -3.22 -4.12
N ILE A 135 -6.93 -3.62 -3.02
CA ILE A 135 -6.25 -3.93 -1.76
C ILE A 135 -5.45 -5.23 -1.90
N ALA A 136 -6.00 -6.27 -2.51
CA ALA A 136 -5.31 -7.55 -2.74
C ALA A 136 -4.03 -7.36 -3.56
N ARG A 137 -4.08 -6.52 -4.62
CA ARG A 137 -2.89 -6.20 -5.42
C ARG A 137 -1.80 -5.49 -4.62
N VAL A 138 -2.16 -4.61 -3.69
CA VAL A 138 -1.19 -3.91 -2.81
C VAL A 138 -0.60 -4.88 -1.79
N VAL A 139 -1.40 -5.77 -1.19
CA VAL A 139 -0.92 -6.78 -0.25
C VAL A 139 0.05 -7.76 -0.92
N ILE A 140 -0.25 -8.21 -2.14
CA ILE A 140 0.68 -9.06 -2.90
C ILE A 140 1.99 -8.34 -3.18
N LEU A 141 1.94 -7.07 -3.59
CA LEU A 141 3.15 -6.30 -3.85
C LEU A 141 4.02 -6.21 -2.58
N ALA A 142 3.42 -6.00 -1.41
CA ALA A 142 4.13 -6.00 -0.14
C ALA A 142 4.77 -7.37 0.18
N VAL A 143 4.05 -8.48 -0.05
CA VAL A 143 4.60 -9.84 0.12
C VAL A 143 5.76 -10.12 -0.84
N ILE A 144 5.65 -9.66 -2.09
CA ILE A 144 6.72 -9.79 -3.09
C ILE A 144 7.97 -9.03 -2.65
N ILE A 145 7.83 -7.80 -2.15
CA ILE A 145 8.95 -6.98 -1.67
C ILE A 145 9.66 -7.66 -0.50
N GLU A 146 8.91 -8.09 0.53
CA GLU A 146 9.46 -8.80 1.69
C GLU A 146 10.16 -10.11 1.30
N PHE A 147 9.58 -10.83 0.32
CA PHE A 147 10.19 -12.03 -0.21
C PHE A 147 11.52 -11.74 -0.92
N PHE A 148 11.59 -10.69 -1.77
CA PHE A 148 12.85 -10.31 -2.43
C PHE A 148 13.92 -9.88 -1.44
N ARG A 149 13.54 -9.14 -0.40
CA ARG A 149 14.45 -8.78 0.69
C ARG A 149 15.03 -10.04 1.35
N ALA A 150 14.18 -11.00 1.72
CA ALA A 150 14.60 -12.25 2.32
C ALA A 150 15.51 -13.07 1.38
N VAL A 151 15.21 -13.10 0.09
CA VAL A 151 16.01 -13.79 -0.94
C VAL A 151 17.43 -13.24 -1.03
N VAL A 152 17.58 -11.91 -0.96
CA VAL A 152 18.87 -11.24 -1.12
C VAL A 152 19.78 -11.43 0.10
N ASP A 153 19.19 -11.57 1.29
CA ASP A 153 19.94 -11.73 2.55
C ASP A 153 20.42 -13.18 2.76
N ILE A 154 19.94 -14.14 1.95
CA ILE A 154 20.36 -15.55 2.05
C ILE A 154 21.80 -15.70 1.59
N ARG A 155 22.65 -16.13 2.52
CA ARG A 155 23.99 -16.66 2.19
C ARG A 155 23.85 -18.15 1.86
N PHE A 156 24.14 -18.52 0.61
CA PHE A 156 24.10 -19.91 0.15
C PHE A 156 25.21 -20.72 0.81
N ALA A 157 24.93 -21.33 1.97
CA ALA A 157 25.86 -22.20 2.68
C ALA A 157 25.76 -23.64 2.17
N THR A 158 24.57 -24.08 1.74
CA THR A 158 24.32 -25.43 1.27
C THR A 158 23.54 -25.45 -0.06
N PRO A 159 23.70 -26.51 -0.88
CA PRO A 159 22.91 -26.68 -2.11
C PRO A 159 21.40 -26.79 -1.86
N LEU A 160 20.99 -27.19 -0.65
CA LEU A 160 19.59 -27.26 -0.24
C LEU A 160 18.96 -25.87 -0.12
N ASP A 161 19.72 -24.85 0.30
CA ASP A 161 19.23 -23.47 0.43
C ASP A 161 18.80 -22.92 -0.94
N ALA A 162 19.52 -23.27 -2.00
CA ALA A 162 19.16 -22.92 -3.37
C ALA A 162 17.86 -23.59 -3.83
N ILE A 163 17.60 -24.83 -3.39
CA ILE A 163 16.36 -25.55 -3.70
C ILE A 163 15.17 -24.94 -2.94
N TYR A 164 15.33 -24.62 -1.66
CA TYR A 164 14.29 -23.93 -0.88
C TYR A 164 13.96 -22.56 -1.45
N LEU A 165 14.97 -21.84 -1.94
CA LEU A 165 14.78 -20.57 -2.64
C LEU A 165 13.96 -20.75 -3.91
N ALA A 166 14.37 -21.69 -4.78
CA ALA A 166 13.66 -21.98 -6.02
C ALA A 166 12.20 -22.38 -5.78
N LEU A 167 11.94 -23.19 -4.75
CA LEU A 167 10.60 -23.61 -4.35
C LEU A 167 9.75 -22.42 -3.88
N SER A 168 10.35 -21.51 -3.12
CA SER A 168 9.65 -20.32 -2.61
C SER A 168 9.31 -19.32 -3.72
N VAL A 169 10.22 -19.12 -4.69
CA VAL A 169 9.94 -18.32 -5.90
C VAL A 169 8.81 -18.96 -6.71
N LEU A 170 8.82 -20.29 -6.86
CA LEU A 170 7.78 -21.02 -7.60
C LEU A 170 6.42 -20.91 -6.91
N ALA A 171 6.37 -21.02 -5.59
CA ALA A 171 5.16 -20.83 -4.81
C ALA A 171 4.59 -19.41 -4.95
N LEU A 172 5.46 -18.39 -4.94
CA LEU A 172 5.07 -17.00 -5.15
C LEU A 172 4.51 -16.78 -6.57
N ALA A 173 5.19 -17.30 -7.59
CA ALA A 173 4.71 -17.25 -8.97
C ALA A 173 3.36 -17.96 -9.13
N ALA A 174 3.18 -19.12 -8.50
CA ALA A 174 1.91 -19.86 -8.49
C ALA A 174 0.79 -19.06 -7.80
N ALA A 175 1.07 -18.41 -6.67
CA ALA A 175 0.10 -17.57 -5.97
C ALA A 175 -0.36 -16.38 -6.84
N ILE A 176 0.57 -15.72 -7.52
CA ILE A 176 0.27 -14.62 -8.45
C ILE A 176 -0.55 -15.13 -9.63
N TYR A 177 -0.18 -16.26 -10.20
CA TYR A 177 -0.88 -16.89 -11.33
C TYR A 177 -2.32 -17.26 -10.96
N LEU A 178 -2.53 -17.95 -9.82
CA LEU A 178 -3.87 -18.31 -9.33
C LEU A 178 -4.75 -17.07 -9.15
N MET A 179 -4.19 -15.99 -8.62
CA MET A 179 -4.96 -14.76 -8.43
C MET A 179 -5.33 -14.10 -9.76
N GLY A 180 -4.44 -14.15 -10.76
CA GLY A 180 -4.74 -13.68 -12.12
C GLY A 180 -5.85 -14.48 -12.81
N LEU A 181 -6.03 -15.76 -12.47
CA LEU A 181 -7.15 -16.57 -12.96
C LEU A 181 -8.49 -16.18 -12.32
N GLY A 182 -8.51 -15.88 -11.02
CA GLY A 182 -9.75 -15.49 -10.33
C GLY A 182 -10.39 -14.22 -10.90
N HIS A 183 -9.58 -13.35 -11.49
CA HIS A 183 -10.00 -12.06 -12.07
C HIS A 183 -10.52 -12.17 -13.53
N LYS A 184 -10.39 -13.34 -14.17
CA LYS A 184 -10.89 -13.60 -15.54
C LYS A 184 -12.26 -14.28 -15.57
N GLY A 185 -12.81 -14.62 -14.39
CA GLY A 185 -14.06 -15.37 -14.24
C GLY A 185 -15.31 -14.51 -14.02
N GLU A 186 -15.19 -13.18 -14.03
CA GLU A 186 -16.31 -12.22 -13.95
C GLU A 186 -16.42 -11.38 -15.23
#